data_AF-A0A222SID6-F1
#
_entry.id   AF-A0A222SID6-F1
#
_cell.length_a   1.000
_cell.length_b   1.000
_cell.length_c   1.000
_cell.angle_alpha   90.00
_cell.angle_beta   90.00
_cell.angle_gamma   90.00
#
_symmetry.space_group_name_H-M   'P 1'
#
loop_
_entity.id
_entity.type
_entity.pdbx_description
1 polymer ?
#
loop_
_entity_poly.entity_id
_entity_poly.type
_entity_poly.pdbx_seq_one_letter_code
_entity_poly.pdbx_strand_id
1 'polypeptide(L)'
;MQAEKHLFATTAFLGRFLRNRAVERLFSGRSREAAVALAGAVEKEHPEAEAIFSRLLHLRHDSEPVMHTAVWNYWKSHGFDELLKRTQASGSLQAGFLLALEAMPESDWGNGMLFALWSRLDRDDLAETIEVQGRHAPALEMDALFGLVRGRPERYLGLEDADHSIFEKAWLAASGAQRQRISRTVLDSQEPRLIAAYDYAVRDEHDPQLVIDALKLCGDHDALFDRLHGLPFNGALEVIVFWAENGGRPKAPAKAAIAEQAVGLYREVAGLLPQSRLSTPPGTREIFSFWTERYRNDEAIRQDLSSSDPFRRAGALYSGAQRDLIPRSRMREISVNGTWPEKLAVQYLFAAPDASARNEHVFWLRPQDNVVAGILSMRLPGSLEESSRLVDQLHNASGQDDQQYRHKLLQLLMLLQGYFLRGLITVDGSDDATESNAVEAEDVKDVEW
;
A
#
# COMPACT_ATOMS: atom_id res chain seq x y z
N MET A 1 -39.56 8.91 -32.37
CA MET A 1 -40.97 8.74 -31.92
C MET A 1 -41.74 7.57 -32.55
N GLN A 2 -41.99 7.47 -33.86
CA GLN A 2 -42.76 6.30 -34.39
C GLN A 2 -41.96 4.99 -34.48
N ALA A 3 -40.65 5.04 -34.72
CA ALA A 3 -39.80 3.84 -34.83
C ALA A 3 -39.57 3.15 -33.45
N GLU A 4 -39.34 3.92 -32.38
CA GLU A 4 -39.16 3.41 -31.02
C GLU A 4 -40.39 2.61 -30.53
N LYS A 5 -41.59 3.01 -30.96
CA LYS A 5 -42.86 2.33 -30.60
C LYS A 5 -42.95 0.90 -31.14
N HIS A 6 -42.22 0.58 -32.21
CA HIS A 6 -42.24 -0.75 -32.82
C HIS A 6 -41.00 -1.59 -32.53
N LEU A 7 -40.07 -1.05 -31.72
CA LEU A 7 -38.82 -1.74 -31.35
C LEU A 7 -39.08 -3.04 -30.61
N PHE A 8 -40.10 -3.13 -29.77
CA PHE A 8 -40.44 -4.35 -29.02
C PHE A 8 -41.75 -5.00 -29.50
N ALA A 9 -42.09 -4.88 -30.79
CA ALA A 9 -43.33 -5.46 -31.31
C ALA A 9 -43.38 -6.98 -31.09
N THR A 10 -44.42 -7.46 -30.38
CA THR A 10 -44.59 -8.86 -29.94
C THR A 10 -45.49 -9.71 -30.86
N THR A 11 -46.01 -9.15 -31.96
CA THR A 11 -46.89 -9.87 -32.89
C THR A 11 -46.14 -10.96 -33.67
N ALA A 12 -46.72 -12.17 -33.77
CA ALA A 12 -46.09 -13.29 -34.49
C ALA A 12 -45.96 -12.99 -36.01
N PHE A 13 -44.80 -13.36 -36.60
CA PHE A 13 -44.33 -13.09 -37.98
C PHE A 13 -44.23 -11.60 -38.40
N LEU A 14 -45.25 -10.77 -38.15
CA LEU A 14 -45.21 -9.33 -38.40
C LEU A 14 -44.25 -8.59 -37.46
N GLY A 15 -44.08 -9.05 -36.21
CA GLY A 15 -43.21 -8.43 -35.23
C GLY A 15 -41.76 -8.38 -35.66
N ARG A 16 -41.20 -9.48 -36.20
CA ARG A 16 -39.81 -9.51 -36.70
C ARG A 16 -39.60 -8.52 -37.84
N PHE A 17 -40.53 -8.44 -38.79
CA PHE A 17 -40.45 -7.49 -39.89
C PHE A 17 -40.52 -6.04 -39.41
N LEU A 18 -41.43 -5.75 -38.48
CA LEU A 18 -41.58 -4.41 -37.89
C LEU A 18 -40.37 -3.99 -37.06
N ARG A 19 -39.80 -4.91 -36.25
CA ARG A 19 -38.57 -4.67 -35.48
C ARG A 19 -37.38 -4.40 -36.39
N ASN A 20 -37.16 -5.23 -37.41
CA ASN A 20 -36.08 -5.01 -38.38
C ASN A 20 -36.23 -3.66 -39.11
N ARG A 21 -37.44 -3.30 -39.52
CA ARG A 21 -37.71 -2.00 -40.15
C ARG A 21 -37.49 -0.83 -39.18
N ALA A 22 -37.81 -1.00 -37.90
CA ALA A 22 -37.55 0.00 -36.88
C ALA A 22 -36.04 0.18 -36.65
N VAL A 23 -35.28 -0.92 -36.55
CA VAL A 23 -33.82 -0.92 -36.42
C VAL A 23 -33.16 -0.21 -37.61
N GLU A 24 -33.53 -0.57 -38.85
CA GLU A 24 -32.99 0.08 -40.05
C GLU A 24 -33.30 1.58 -40.08
N ARG A 25 -34.52 1.96 -39.67
CA ARG A 25 -34.92 3.36 -39.62
C ARG A 25 -34.15 4.14 -38.56
N LEU A 26 -33.80 3.51 -37.43
CA LEU A 26 -32.99 4.15 -36.40
C LEU A 26 -31.54 4.34 -36.86
N PHE A 27 -30.90 3.33 -37.45
CA PHE A 27 -29.57 3.50 -38.05
C PHE A 27 -29.56 4.55 -39.17
N SER A 28 -30.57 4.56 -40.04
CA SER A 28 -30.70 5.56 -41.10
C SER A 28 -30.91 6.98 -40.58
N GLY A 29 -31.43 7.11 -39.36
CA GLY A 29 -31.72 8.40 -38.72
C GLY A 29 -30.47 9.17 -38.29
N ARG A 30 -29.32 8.49 -38.11
CA ARG A 30 -28.02 9.09 -37.76
C ARG A 30 -28.04 10.06 -36.56
N SER A 31 -28.98 9.89 -35.64
CA SER A 31 -29.20 10.81 -34.51
C SER A 31 -28.71 10.22 -33.19
N ARG A 32 -28.47 11.11 -32.21
CA ARG A 32 -28.09 10.73 -30.85
C ARG A 32 -29.15 9.86 -30.17
N GLU A 33 -30.42 10.23 -30.32
CA GLU A 33 -31.56 9.53 -29.74
C GLU A 33 -31.69 8.12 -30.32
N ALA A 34 -31.46 7.98 -31.64
CA ALA A 34 -31.47 6.69 -32.30
C ALA A 34 -30.35 5.77 -31.80
N ALA A 35 -29.14 6.29 -31.62
CA ALA A 35 -28.02 5.57 -31.03
C ALA A 35 -28.33 5.07 -29.61
N VAL A 36 -28.84 5.96 -28.74
CA VAL A 36 -29.22 5.60 -27.36
C VAL A 36 -30.35 4.58 -27.33
N ALA A 37 -31.36 4.73 -28.18
CA ALA A 37 -32.47 3.78 -28.28
C ALA A 37 -31.99 2.39 -28.72
N LEU A 38 -31.07 2.30 -29.69
CA LEU A 38 -30.49 1.05 -30.15
C LEU A 38 -29.61 0.40 -29.06
N ALA A 39 -28.75 1.16 -28.39
CA ALA A 39 -27.92 0.65 -27.30
C ALA A 39 -28.77 0.14 -26.12
N GLY A 40 -29.80 0.90 -25.73
CA GLY A 40 -30.74 0.47 -24.69
C GLY A 40 -31.64 -0.71 -25.10
N ALA A 41 -31.83 -0.95 -26.41
CA ALA A 41 -32.51 -2.16 -26.90
C ALA A 41 -31.67 -3.41 -26.67
N VAL A 42 -30.36 -3.31 -26.88
CA VAL A 42 -29.42 -4.40 -26.64
C VAL A 42 -29.42 -4.81 -25.17
N GLU A 43 -29.39 -3.84 -24.25
CA GLU A 43 -29.46 -4.08 -22.80
C GLU A 43 -30.78 -4.71 -22.36
N LYS A 44 -31.89 -4.35 -23.00
CA LYS A 44 -33.22 -4.93 -22.73
C LYS A 44 -33.47 -6.26 -23.43
N GLU A 45 -32.39 -6.95 -23.84
CA GLU A 45 -32.43 -8.27 -24.47
C GLU A 45 -33.37 -8.35 -25.69
N HIS A 46 -33.34 -7.31 -26.53
CA HIS A 46 -34.12 -7.28 -27.76
C HIS A 46 -33.87 -8.56 -28.61
N PRO A 47 -34.89 -9.12 -29.30
CA PRO A 47 -34.73 -10.39 -30.02
C PRO A 47 -33.62 -10.37 -31.09
N GLU A 48 -33.36 -9.21 -31.68
CA GLU A 48 -32.29 -8.97 -32.64
C GLU A 48 -31.05 -8.28 -32.04
N ALA A 49 -30.86 -8.35 -30.70
CA ALA A 49 -29.81 -7.62 -29.98
C ALA A 49 -28.39 -7.92 -30.48
N GLU A 50 -28.08 -9.16 -30.85
CA GLU A 50 -26.75 -9.52 -31.35
C GLU A 50 -26.41 -8.82 -32.69
N ALA A 51 -27.37 -8.78 -33.61
CA ALA A 51 -27.22 -8.10 -34.90
C ALA A 51 -27.12 -6.57 -34.73
N ILE A 52 -27.93 -6.00 -33.82
CA ILE A 52 -27.86 -4.58 -33.47
C ILE A 52 -26.49 -4.26 -32.89
N PHE A 53 -26.04 -5.03 -31.89
CA PHE A 53 -24.79 -4.81 -31.20
C PHE A 53 -23.57 -4.92 -32.13
N SER A 54 -23.54 -5.95 -32.97
CA SER A 54 -22.50 -6.07 -34.01
C SER A 54 -22.45 -4.82 -34.88
N ARG A 55 -23.60 -4.32 -35.36
CA ARG A 55 -23.64 -3.11 -36.19
C ARG A 55 -23.25 -1.85 -35.43
N LEU A 56 -23.57 -1.74 -34.14
CA LEU A 56 -23.13 -0.64 -33.29
C LEU A 56 -21.60 -0.61 -33.11
N LEU A 57 -20.94 -1.77 -32.99
CA LEU A 57 -19.48 -1.87 -32.93
C LEU A 57 -18.80 -1.46 -34.26
N HIS A 58 -19.47 -1.65 -35.40
CA HIS A 58 -18.95 -1.27 -36.71
C HIS A 58 -19.22 0.19 -37.09
N LEU A 59 -19.86 0.98 -36.22
CA LEU A 59 -19.97 2.42 -36.43
C LEU A 59 -18.57 3.03 -36.43
N ARG A 60 -18.29 3.91 -37.39
CA ARG A 60 -17.01 4.62 -37.46
C ARG A 60 -17.21 6.11 -37.23
N HIS A 61 -16.27 6.71 -36.49
CA HIS A 61 -16.34 8.12 -36.13
C HIS A 61 -16.23 9.06 -37.34
N ASP A 62 -15.49 8.68 -38.38
CA ASP A 62 -15.31 9.44 -39.62
C ASP A 62 -16.60 9.51 -40.46
N SER A 63 -17.41 8.44 -40.48
CA SER A 63 -18.66 8.39 -41.24
C SER A 63 -19.89 8.82 -40.45
N GLU A 64 -19.97 8.44 -39.16
CA GLU A 64 -21.17 8.60 -38.33
C GLU A 64 -20.82 9.11 -36.92
N PRO A 65 -20.17 10.30 -36.81
CA PRO A 65 -19.60 10.79 -35.54
C PRO A 65 -20.65 10.95 -34.44
N VAL A 66 -21.84 11.45 -34.76
CA VAL A 66 -22.92 11.70 -33.79
C VAL A 66 -23.42 10.40 -33.16
N MET A 67 -23.70 9.38 -33.99
CA MET A 67 -24.13 8.07 -33.48
C MET A 67 -23.00 7.38 -32.73
N HIS A 68 -21.80 7.32 -33.32
CA HIS A 68 -20.64 6.70 -32.70
C HIS A 68 -20.39 7.26 -31.28
N THR A 69 -20.27 8.58 -31.15
CA THR A 69 -20.05 9.24 -29.87
C THR A 69 -21.18 8.98 -28.88
N ALA A 70 -22.45 8.99 -29.33
CA ALA A 70 -23.60 8.72 -28.47
C ALA A 70 -23.61 7.29 -27.92
N VAL A 71 -23.28 6.29 -28.73
CA VAL A 71 -23.23 4.88 -28.32
C VAL A 71 -22.13 4.66 -27.27
N TRP A 72 -20.92 5.15 -27.52
CA TRP A 72 -19.81 4.97 -26.58
C TRP A 72 -20.03 5.72 -25.26
N ASN A 73 -20.61 6.93 -25.31
CA ASN A 73 -21.00 7.65 -24.11
C ASN A 73 -22.11 6.92 -23.33
N TYR A 74 -23.06 6.28 -24.04
CA TYR A 74 -24.09 5.44 -23.42
C TYR A 74 -23.47 4.24 -22.69
N TRP A 75 -22.55 3.52 -23.33
CA TRP A 75 -21.86 2.41 -22.67
C TRP A 75 -21.03 2.89 -21.48
N LYS A 76 -20.31 4.01 -21.62
CA LYS A 76 -19.55 4.61 -20.51
C LYS A 76 -20.44 4.95 -19.31
N SER A 77 -21.62 5.52 -19.53
CA SER A 77 -22.54 5.87 -18.43
C SER A 77 -23.14 4.66 -17.72
N HIS A 78 -23.13 3.49 -18.36
CA HIS A 78 -23.57 2.20 -17.79
C HIS A 78 -22.36 1.33 -17.40
N GLY A 79 -21.19 1.93 -17.17
CA GLY A 79 -20.00 1.22 -16.71
C GLY A 79 -19.43 0.20 -17.70
N PHE A 80 -19.83 0.24 -18.97
CA PHE A 80 -19.49 -0.74 -20.00
C PHE A 80 -20.00 -2.18 -19.73
N ASP A 81 -20.86 -2.40 -18.73
CA ASP A 81 -21.18 -3.75 -18.26
C ASP A 81 -21.76 -4.65 -19.35
N GLU A 82 -22.76 -4.16 -20.10
CA GLU A 82 -23.38 -4.94 -21.18
C GLU A 82 -22.44 -5.12 -22.39
N LEU A 83 -21.63 -4.11 -22.71
CA LEU A 83 -20.61 -4.17 -23.76
C LEU A 83 -19.61 -5.30 -23.47
N LEU A 84 -19.14 -5.39 -22.22
CA LEU A 84 -18.16 -6.39 -21.79
C LEU A 84 -18.77 -7.79 -21.68
N LYS A 85 -19.97 -7.91 -21.10
CA LYS A 85 -20.70 -9.18 -20.99
C LYS A 85 -20.88 -9.85 -22.35
N ARG A 86 -21.31 -9.09 -23.37
CA ARG A 86 -21.56 -9.62 -24.72
C ARG A 86 -20.30 -9.94 -25.50
N THR A 87 -19.28 -9.09 -25.41
CA THR A 87 -18.00 -9.32 -26.10
C THR A 87 -17.26 -10.53 -25.53
N GLN A 88 -17.39 -10.81 -24.23
CA GLN A 88 -16.85 -12.03 -23.62
C GLN A 88 -17.64 -13.30 -24.01
N ALA A 89 -18.94 -13.19 -24.25
CA ALA A 89 -19.80 -14.33 -24.59
C ALA A 89 -19.64 -14.82 -26.04
N SER A 90 -19.08 -14.00 -26.94
CA SER A 90 -18.97 -14.32 -28.38
C SER A 90 -17.67 -13.85 -29.00
N GLY A 91 -16.89 -14.78 -29.55
CA GLY A 91 -15.59 -14.49 -30.17
C GLY A 91 -15.69 -13.56 -31.40
N SER A 92 -16.80 -13.60 -32.15
CA SER A 92 -17.00 -12.68 -33.28
C SER A 92 -17.24 -11.25 -32.82
N LEU A 93 -17.97 -11.07 -31.73
CA LEU A 93 -18.18 -9.76 -31.11
C LEU A 93 -16.92 -9.24 -30.43
N GLN A 94 -16.10 -10.13 -29.86
CA GLN A 94 -14.78 -9.76 -29.34
C GLN A 94 -13.87 -9.18 -30.43
N ALA A 95 -13.80 -9.84 -31.59
CA ALA A 95 -13.01 -9.34 -32.72
C ALA A 95 -13.54 -7.98 -33.22
N GLY A 96 -14.87 -7.84 -33.34
CA GLY A 96 -15.49 -6.56 -33.71
C GLY A 96 -15.23 -5.44 -32.70
N PHE A 97 -15.18 -5.78 -31.40
CA PHE A 97 -14.87 -4.83 -30.34
C PHE A 97 -13.43 -4.33 -30.40
N LEU A 98 -12.46 -5.22 -30.61
CA LEU A 98 -11.05 -4.81 -30.77
C LEU A 98 -10.86 -3.89 -31.98
N LEU A 99 -11.47 -4.22 -33.12
CA LEU A 99 -11.46 -3.35 -34.30
C LEU A 99 -12.09 -1.97 -34.02
N ALA A 100 -13.16 -1.93 -33.23
CA ALA A 100 -13.81 -0.67 -32.86
C ALA A 100 -12.92 0.19 -31.95
N LEU A 101 -12.12 -0.43 -31.07
CA LEU A 101 -11.17 0.25 -30.22
C LEU A 101 -9.97 0.78 -31.01
N GLU A 102 -9.43 0.00 -31.94
CA GLU A 102 -8.36 0.45 -32.84
C GLU A 102 -8.80 1.63 -33.71
N ALA A 103 -10.07 1.65 -34.12
CA ALA A 103 -10.68 2.71 -34.92
C ALA A 103 -11.13 3.95 -34.12
N MET A 104 -10.88 4.00 -32.80
CA MET A 104 -11.20 5.18 -31.99
C MET A 104 -10.46 6.42 -32.49
N PRO A 105 -11.11 7.60 -32.54
CA PRO A 105 -10.42 8.83 -32.93
C PRO A 105 -9.29 9.17 -31.95
N GLU A 106 -8.21 9.78 -32.44
CA GLU A 106 -7.06 10.24 -31.64
C GLU A 106 -7.33 11.58 -30.92
N SER A 107 -8.60 11.97 -30.77
CA SER A 107 -8.99 13.16 -30.01
C SER A 107 -8.98 12.88 -28.50
N ASP A 108 -8.95 13.92 -27.68
CA ASP A 108 -9.04 13.81 -26.21
C ASP A 108 -10.23 12.96 -25.75
N TRP A 109 -11.38 13.10 -26.42
CA TRP A 109 -12.56 12.27 -26.13
C TRP A 109 -12.30 10.78 -26.41
N GLY A 110 -11.71 10.45 -27.56
CA GLY A 110 -11.42 9.06 -27.94
C GLY A 110 -10.36 8.43 -27.05
N ASN A 111 -9.27 9.16 -26.78
CA ASN A 111 -8.24 8.76 -25.84
C ASN A 111 -8.83 8.56 -24.44
N GLY A 112 -9.62 9.53 -23.94
CA GLY A 112 -10.30 9.40 -22.66
C GLY A 112 -11.25 8.19 -22.57
N MET A 113 -11.83 7.74 -23.68
CA MET A 113 -12.66 6.53 -23.74
C MET A 113 -11.80 5.25 -23.62
N LEU A 114 -10.71 5.17 -24.39
CA LEU A 114 -9.78 4.03 -24.36
C LEU A 114 -9.15 3.85 -22.97
N PHE A 115 -8.64 4.92 -22.37
CA PHE A 115 -8.01 4.84 -21.05
C PHE A 115 -9.01 4.51 -19.94
N ALA A 116 -10.26 5.00 -20.03
CA ALA A 116 -11.30 4.62 -19.08
C ALA A 116 -11.66 3.13 -19.15
N LEU A 117 -11.72 2.57 -20.37
CA LEU A 117 -11.93 1.15 -20.60
C LEU A 117 -10.75 0.31 -20.11
N TRP A 118 -9.53 0.71 -20.46
CA TRP A 118 -8.31 0.04 -19.99
C TRP A 118 -8.24 0.04 -18.46
N SER A 119 -8.50 1.17 -17.80
CA SER A 119 -8.44 1.27 -16.34
C SER A 119 -9.41 0.33 -15.63
N ARG A 120 -10.58 0.06 -16.23
CA ARG A 120 -11.60 -0.84 -15.67
C ARG A 120 -11.28 -2.32 -15.92
N LEU A 121 -10.71 -2.61 -17.09
CA LEU A 121 -10.49 -3.98 -17.55
C LEU A 121 -9.11 -4.53 -17.24
N ASP A 122 -8.13 -3.66 -17.16
CA ASP A 122 -6.73 -3.97 -16.91
C ASP A 122 -6.15 -5.03 -17.87
N ARG A 123 -6.58 -4.99 -19.15
CA ARG A 123 -6.17 -5.96 -20.17
C ARG A 123 -4.93 -5.51 -20.95
N ASP A 124 -4.05 -6.46 -21.22
CA ASP A 124 -2.81 -6.24 -21.97
C ASP A 124 -3.04 -5.89 -23.44
N ASP A 125 -4.04 -6.47 -24.12
CA ASP A 125 -4.34 -6.18 -25.52
C ASP A 125 -4.75 -4.71 -25.76
N LEU A 126 -5.53 -4.15 -24.84
CA LEU A 126 -5.85 -2.72 -24.82
C LEU A 126 -4.63 -1.85 -24.54
N ALA A 127 -3.78 -2.27 -23.59
CA ALA A 127 -2.56 -1.55 -23.28
C ALA A 127 -1.61 -1.51 -24.48
N GLU A 128 -1.42 -2.64 -25.17
CA GLU A 128 -0.63 -2.75 -26.39
C GLU A 128 -1.16 -1.81 -27.49
N THR A 129 -2.48 -1.74 -27.66
CA THR A 129 -3.10 -0.84 -28.64
C THR A 129 -2.78 0.63 -28.33
N ILE A 130 -2.93 1.04 -27.07
CA ILE A 130 -2.60 2.40 -26.60
C ILE A 130 -1.11 2.71 -26.81
N GLU A 131 -0.23 1.76 -26.53
CA GLU A 131 1.22 1.90 -26.67
C GLU A 131 1.67 1.99 -28.13
N VAL A 132 1.20 1.09 -29.00
CA VAL A 132 1.54 1.07 -30.44
C VAL A 132 1.12 2.36 -31.12
N GLN A 133 -0.05 2.89 -30.74
CA GLN A 133 -0.57 4.14 -31.28
C GLN A 133 0.01 5.39 -30.60
N GLY A 134 0.90 5.23 -29.61
CA GLY A 134 1.55 6.36 -28.92
C GLY A 134 0.57 7.28 -28.21
N ARG A 135 -0.56 6.76 -27.74
CA ARG A 135 -1.63 7.59 -27.15
C ARG A 135 -1.31 8.02 -25.71
N HIS A 136 -1.79 9.21 -25.38
CA HIS A 136 -1.75 9.80 -24.05
C HIS A 136 -3.16 10.03 -23.50
N ALA A 137 -3.36 9.82 -22.21
CA ALA A 137 -4.63 10.14 -21.58
C ALA A 137 -4.79 11.68 -21.47
N PRO A 138 -6.00 12.21 -21.67
CA PRO A 138 -6.26 13.65 -21.48
C PRO A 138 -6.17 14.06 -20.00
N ALA A 139 -6.40 13.12 -19.08
CA ALA A 139 -6.24 13.33 -17.64
C ALA A 139 -4.85 12.84 -17.21
N LEU A 140 -4.06 13.73 -16.60
CA LEU A 140 -2.65 13.47 -16.26
C LEU A 140 -2.50 12.30 -15.29
N GLU A 141 -3.40 12.18 -14.32
CA GLU A 141 -3.44 11.07 -13.37
C GLU A 141 -3.70 9.72 -14.04
N MET A 142 -4.47 9.71 -15.13
CA MET A 142 -4.75 8.49 -15.89
C MET A 142 -3.56 8.09 -16.77
N ASP A 143 -2.84 9.06 -17.34
CA ASP A 143 -1.63 8.77 -18.12
C ASP A 143 -0.49 8.31 -17.21
N ALA A 144 -0.36 8.93 -16.02
CA ALA A 144 0.55 8.49 -14.98
C ALA A 144 0.21 7.07 -14.50
N LEU A 145 -1.05 6.79 -14.16
CA LEU A 145 -1.51 5.46 -13.80
C LEU A 145 -1.15 4.42 -14.86
N PHE A 146 -1.43 4.73 -16.13
CA PHE A 146 -1.08 3.86 -17.25
C PHE A 146 0.43 3.57 -17.32
N GLY A 147 1.26 4.61 -17.32
CA GLY A 147 2.71 4.46 -17.36
C GLY A 147 3.25 3.61 -16.21
N LEU A 148 2.83 3.92 -14.98
CA LEU A 148 3.28 3.23 -13.77
C LEU A 148 2.86 1.76 -13.76
N VAL A 149 1.64 1.44 -14.17
CA VAL A 149 1.15 0.05 -14.25
C VAL A 149 1.89 -0.75 -15.33
N ARG A 150 2.30 -0.10 -16.42
CA ARG A 150 3.01 -0.71 -17.55
C ARG A 150 4.53 -0.75 -17.39
N GLY A 151 5.07 -0.34 -16.25
CA GLY A 151 6.52 -0.33 -16.04
C GLY A 151 7.25 0.75 -16.83
N ARG A 152 6.55 1.84 -17.20
CA ARG A 152 7.09 3.00 -17.91
C ARG A 152 7.03 4.25 -17.03
N PRO A 153 7.94 4.37 -16.05
CA PRO A 153 7.93 5.49 -15.10
C PRO A 153 8.14 6.84 -15.79
N GLU A 154 8.67 6.87 -17.02
CA GLU A 154 8.95 8.10 -17.77
C GLU A 154 7.68 8.91 -18.03
N ARG A 155 6.52 8.25 -18.19
CA ARG A 155 5.23 8.95 -18.37
C ARG A 155 4.84 9.77 -17.15
N TYR A 156 5.17 9.31 -15.95
CA TYR A 156 4.96 10.08 -14.72
C TYR A 156 6.07 11.11 -14.51
N LEU A 157 7.33 10.72 -14.73
CA LEU A 157 8.48 11.60 -14.49
C LEU A 157 8.49 12.82 -15.42
N GLY A 158 7.92 12.70 -16.63
CA GLY A 158 7.72 13.80 -17.55
C GLY A 158 6.66 14.83 -17.11
N LEU A 159 5.85 14.52 -16.11
CA LEU A 159 4.87 15.44 -15.55
C LEU A 159 5.53 16.33 -14.50
N GLU A 160 5.09 17.58 -14.37
CA GLU A 160 5.46 18.46 -13.25
C GLU A 160 4.50 18.20 -12.08
N ASP A 161 4.95 17.40 -11.10
CA ASP A 161 4.16 16.96 -9.95
C ASP A 161 4.95 17.22 -8.67
N ALA A 162 5.04 18.51 -8.30
CA ALA A 162 5.84 18.97 -7.16
C ALA A 162 5.18 18.66 -5.81
N ASP A 163 3.85 18.56 -5.78
CA ASP A 163 3.05 18.26 -4.59
C ASP A 163 2.63 16.79 -4.49
N HIS A 164 3.07 15.96 -5.45
CA HIS A 164 2.74 14.53 -5.55
C HIS A 164 1.24 14.22 -5.73
N SER A 165 0.42 15.24 -6.03
CA SER A 165 -1.03 15.11 -6.14
C SER A 165 -1.47 14.29 -7.36
N ILE A 166 -0.69 14.31 -8.44
CA ILE A 166 -0.98 13.49 -9.64
C ILE A 166 -0.74 12.02 -9.32
N PHE A 167 0.38 11.70 -8.66
CA PHE A 167 0.68 10.34 -8.24
C PHE A 167 -0.37 9.81 -7.25
N GLU A 168 -0.76 10.62 -6.26
CA GLU A 168 -1.77 10.26 -5.27
C GLU A 168 -3.11 9.90 -5.94
N LYS A 169 -3.59 10.76 -6.86
CA LYS A 169 -4.82 10.48 -7.62
C LYS A 169 -4.73 9.22 -8.47
N ALA A 170 -3.58 8.99 -9.11
CA ALA A 170 -3.33 7.77 -9.87
C ALA A 170 -3.38 6.52 -8.96
N TRP A 171 -2.78 6.60 -7.78
CA TRP A 171 -2.80 5.52 -6.78
C TRP A 171 -4.21 5.22 -6.26
N LEU A 172 -4.97 6.26 -5.93
CA LEU A 172 -6.36 6.13 -5.48
C LEU A 172 -7.27 5.50 -6.54
N ALA A 173 -7.04 5.83 -7.82
CA ALA A 173 -7.78 5.26 -8.95
C ALA A 173 -7.37 3.81 -9.28
N ALA A 174 -6.19 3.35 -8.84
CA ALA A 174 -5.68 2.02 -9.13
C ALA A 174 -6.40 0.91 -8.34
N SER A 175 -6.72 -0.19 -9.00
CA SER A 175 -7.12 -1.45 -8.36
C SER A 175 -5.98 -2.09 -7.58
N GLY A 176 -6.26 -3.05 -6.69
CA GLY A 176 -5.23 -3.74 -5.90
C GLY A 176 -4.15 -4.42 -6.74
N ALA A 177 -4.52 -5.04 -7.88
CA ALA A 177 -3.56 -5.65 -8.81
C ALA A 177 -2.69 -4.59 -9.52
N GLN A 178 -3.28 -3.46 -9.90
CA GLN A 178 -2.55 -2.34 -10.48
C GLN A 178 -1.58 -1.72 -9.47
N ARG A 179 -1.99 -1.53 -8.21
CA ARG A 179 -1.13 -1.05 -7.13
C ARG A 179 0.11 -1.92 -6.95
N GLN A 180 -0.04 -3.25 -6.97
CA GLN A 180 1.11 -4.18 -6.90
C GLN A 180 2.09 -3.98 -8.06
N ARG A 181 1.61 -3.78 -9.28
CA ARG A 181 2.48 -3.49 -10.44
C ARG A 181 3.13 -2.11 -10.32
N ILE A 182 2.40 -1.10 -9.84
CA ILE A 182 2.98 0.24 -9.55
C ILE A 182 4.11 0.11 -8.52
N SER A 183 3.91 -0.59 -7.41
CA SER A 183 4.96 -0.83 -6.40
C SER A 183 6.20 -1.45 -7.01
N ARG A 184 6.02 -2.45 -7.89
CA ARG A 184 7.14 -3.08 -8.61
C ARG A 184 7.85 -2.10 -9.54
N THR A 185 7.11 -1.31 -10.32
CA THR A 185 7.68 -0.29 -11.18
C THR A 185 8.50 0.75 -10.40
N VAL A 186 8.01 1.17 -9.22
CA VAL A 186 8.73 2.10 -8.34
C VAL A 186 10.04 1.48 -7.85
N LEU A 187 10.01 0.22 -7.41
CA LEU A 187 11.19 -0.51 -6.96
C LEU A 187 12.23 -0.71 -8.07
N ASP A 188 11.77 -1.04 -9.29
CA ASP A 188 12.64 -1.32 -10.43
C ASP A 188 13.25 -0.04 -11.04
N SER A 189 12.53 1.09 -10.98
CA SER A 189 12.95 2.37 -11.57
C SER A 189 14.16 3.01 -10.88
N GLN A 190 14.30 2.81 -9.57
CA GLN A 190 15.33 3.43 -8.73
C GLN A 190 15.37 4.98 -8.73
N GLU A 191 14.32 5.62 -9.23
CA GLU A 191 14.23 7.08 -9.34
C GLU A 191 13.77 7.72 -8.03
N PRO A 192 14.58 8.61 -7.39
CA PRO A 192 14.27 9.18 -6.07
C PRO A 192 12.94 9.94 -6.04
N ARG A 193 12.64 10.69 -7.11
CA ARG A 193 11.39 11.47 -7.22
C ARG A 193 10.15 10.58 -7.24
N LEU A 194 10.25 9.43 -7.91
CA LEU A 194 9.16 8.46 -8.00
C LEU A 194 8.93 7.78 -6.64
N ILE A 195 10.00 7.48 -5.91
CA ILE A 195 9.92 6.89 -4.56
C ILE A 195 9.32 7.88 -3.56
N ALA A 196 9.67 9.16 -3.64
CA ALA A 196 9.08 10.21 -2.81
C ALA A 196 7.57 10.37 -3.07
N ALA A 197 7.15 10.37 -4.34
CA ALA A 197 5.74 10.44 -4.71
C ALA A 197 4.96 9.19 -4.28
N TYR A 198 5.57 8.01 -4.44
CA TYR A 198 5.03 6.75 -3.96
C TYR A 198 4.85 6.77 -2.44
N ASP A 199 5.87 7.17 -1.71
CA ASP A 199 5.75 7.29 -0.26
C ASP A 199 4.60 8.22 0.15
N TYR A 200 4.52 9.40 -0.45
CA TYR A 200 3.48 10.37 -0.15
C TYR A 200 2.08 9.78 -0.32
N ALA A 201 1.85 9.03 -1.41
CA ALA A 201 0.55 8.46 -1.73
C ALA A 201 0.16 7.25 -0.87
N VAL A 202 1.11 6.50 -0.32
CA VAL A 202 0.84 5.23 0.40
C VAL A 202 1.01 5.35 1.93
N ARG A 203 1.09 6.57 2.47
CA ARG A 203 1.38 6.87 3.90
C ARG A 203 0.70 5.97 4.94
N ASP A 204 -0.55 5.54 4.69
CA ASP A 204 -1.33 4.72 5.62
C ASP A 204 -1.56 3.25 5.18
N GLU A 205 -1.14 2.86 3.97
CA GLU A 205 -1.54 1.57 3.33
C GLU A 205 -0.37 0.60 3.04
N HIS A 206 0.89 0.88 3.45
CA HIS A 206 2.04 0.04 3.08
C HIS A 206 2.82 -0.63 4.21
N ASP A 207 3.52 -1.71 3.83
CA ASP A 207 4.63 -2.31 4.57
C ASP A 207 5.85 -1.35 4.50
N PRO A 208 6.25 -0.72 5.63
CA PRO A 208 7.36 0.23 5.67
C PRO A 208 8.67 -0.36 5.13
N GLN A 209 8.82 -1.68 5.16
CA GLN A 209 10.03 -2.37 4.73
C GLN A 209 10.28 -2.23 3.22
N LEU A 210 9.24 -2.22 2.40
CA LEU A 210 9.40 -2.11 0.94
C LEU A 210 10.01 -0.78 0.52
N VAL A 211 9.64 0.32 1.20
CA VAL A 211 10.21 1.63 0.92
C VAL A 211 11.63 1.75 1.44
N ILE A 212 11.93 1.16 2.59
CA ILE A 212 13.30 1.07 3.12
C ILE A 212 14.20 0.33 2.12
N ASP A 213 13.76 -0.81 1.59
CA ASP A 213 14.53 -1.58 0.62
C ASP A 213 14.69 -0.84 -0.72
N ALA A 214 13.65 -0.12 -1.18
CA ALA A 214 13.75 0.78 -2.33
C ALA A 214 14.83 1.84 -2.13
N LEU A 215 14.79 2.55 -0.99
CA LEU A 215 15.73 3.62 -0.66
C LEU A 215 17.17 3.10 -0.51
N LYS A 216 17.34 1.88 0.05
CA LYS A 216 18.64 1.19 0.09
C LYS A 216 19.19 0.94 -1.32
N LEU A 217 18.36 0.46 -2.25
CA LEU A 217 18.77 0.20 -3.64
C LEU A 217 19.15 1.48 -4.39
N CYS A 218 18.42 2.58 -4.16
CA CYS A 218 18.65 3.85 -4.84
C CYS A 218 19.83 4.64 -4.27
N GLY A 219 20.30 4.30 -3.07
CA GLY A 219 21.34 5.05 -2.37
C GLY A 219 20.89 6.43 -1.87
N ASP A 220 19.58 6.67 -1.74
CA ASP A 220 19.07 7.91 -1.14
C ASP A 220 19.11 7.82 0.39
N HIS A 221 20.30 8.08 0.93
CA HIS A 221 20.54 7.99 2.37
C HIS A 221 19.88 9.11 3.18
N ASP A 222 19.56 10.27 2.57
CA ASP A 222 18.89 11.36 3.28
C ASP A 222 17.43 11.02 3.55
N ALA A 223 16.73 10.49 2.54
CA ALA A 223 15.37 9.98 2.68
C ALA A 223 15.33 8.74 3.58
N LEU A 224 16.29 7.83 3.45
CA LEU A 224 16.41 6.66 4.33
C LEU A 224 16.57 7.06 5.81
N PHE A 225 17.31 8.14 6.09
CA PHE A 225 17.47 8.65 7.44
C PHE A 225 16.15 9.24 7.98
N ASP A 226 15.41 10.00 7.18
CA ASP A 226 14.12 10.57 7.60
C ASP A 226 13.10 9.48 7.94
N ARG A 227 13.21 8.31 7.31
CA ARG A 227 12.37 7.14 7.61
C ARG A 227 12.64 6.46 8.93
N LEU A 228 13.74 6.76 9.61
CA LEU A 228 13.90 6.28 10.98
C LEU A 228 12.80 6.84 11.90
N HIS A 229 12.20 7.98 11.55
CA HIS A 229 11.03 8.53 12.23
C HIS A 229 9.80 7.64 12.00
N GLY A 230 9.22 7.14 13.09
CA GLY A 230 8.05 6.26 13.14
C GLY A 230 8.38 4.77 13.24
N LEU A 231 9.62 4.37 12.91
CA LEU A 231 10.01 2.96 12.94
C LEU A 231 10.28 2.46 14.36
N PRO A 232 9.99 1.18 14.63
CA PRO A 232 10.50 0.52 15.82
C PRO A 232 12.03 0.41 15.74
N PHE A 233 12.70 0.47 16.90
CA PHE A 233 14.15 0.56 16.97
C PHE A 233 14.86 -0.64 16.33
N ASN A 234 14.27 -1.83 16.34
CA ASN A 234 14.76 -2.97 15.57
C ASN A 234 14.86 -2.68 14.05
N GLY A 235 13.86 -2.02 13.46
CA GLY A 235 13.89 -1.60 12.05
C GLY A 235 14.95 -0.51 11.80
N ALA A 236 15.14 0.40 12.77
CA ALA A 236 16.23 1.39 12.70
C ALA A 236 17.62 0.73 12.73
N LEU A 237 17.80 -0.34 13.51
CA LEU A 237 19.04 -1.11 13.53
C LEU A 237 19.37 -1.72 12.17
N GLU A 238 18.38 -2.23 11.43
CA GLU A 238 18.60 -2.77 10.08
C GLU A 238 19.18 -1.73 9.12
N VAL A 239 18.70 -0.49 9.20
CA VAL A 239 19.22 0.64 8.42
C VAL A 239 20.64 0.99 8.83
N ILE A 240 20.95 0.96 10.14
CA ILE A 240 22.29 1.21 10.65
C ILE A 240 23.26 0.10 10.23
N VAL A 241 22.84 -1.17 10.24
CA VAL A 241 23.62 -2.30 9.72
C VAL A 241 23.96 -2.06 8.25
N PHE A 242 22.97 -1.70 7.44
CA PHE A 242 23.17 -1.38 6.03
C PHE A 242 24.21 -0.26 5.82
N TRP A 243 24.15 0.81 6.63
CA TRP A 243 25.16 1.87 6.61
C TRP A 243 26.54 1.41 7.08
N ALA A 244 26.61 0.51 8.07
CA ALA A 244 27.85 -0.05 8.58
C ALA A 244 28.57 -0.92 7.54
N GLU A 245 27.81 -1.65 6.73
CA GLU A 245 28.28 -2.57 5.68
C GLU A 245 28.63 -1.85 4.37
N ASN A 246 27.77 -0.96 3.89
CA ASN A 246 27.91 -0.34 2.56
C ASN A 246 28.64 1.01 2.58
N GLY A 247 28.84 1.61 3.76
CA GLY A 247 29.57 2.87 3.91
C GLY A 247 28.85 4.13 3.43
N GLY A 248 27.67 4.00 2.82
CA GLY A 248 26.84 5.14 2.40
C GLY A 248 26.36 6.00 3.57
N ARG A 249 26.23 7.32 3.35
CA ARG A 249 25.81 8.30 4.38
C ARG A 249 24.84 9.34 3.82
N PRO A 250 23.94 9.90 4.66
CA PRO A 250 23.16 11.09 4.31
C PRO A 250 24.06 12.23 3.83
N LYS A 251 23.61 13.06 2.88
CA LYS A 251 24.40 14.21 2.39
C LYS A 251 24.32 15.38 3.36
N ALA A 252 23.22 15.52 4.11
CA ALA A 252 23.09 16.59 5.08
C ALA A 252 24.08 16.39 6.25
N PRO A 253 24.91 17.39 6.61
CA PRO A 253 26.02 17.21 7.55
C PRO A 253 25.55 16.82 8.96
N ALA A 254 24.40 17.33 9.40
CA ALA A 254 23.80 16.96 10.68
C ALA A 254 23.36 15.49 10.71
N LYS A 255 22.67 15.03 9.65
CA LYS A 255 22.25 13.62 9.49
C LYS A 255 23.45 12.68 9.38
N ALA A 256 24.46 13.07 8.60
CA ALA A 256 25.70 12.32 8.42
C ALA A 256 26.44 12.09 9.74
N ALA A 257 26.56 13.13 10.57
CA ALA A 257 27.20 13.04 11.89
C ALA A 257 26.47 12.06 12.82
N ILE A 258 25.13 12.09 12.83
CA ILE A 258 24.33 11.15 13.62
C ILE A 258 24.45 9.72 13.08
N ALA A 259 24.39 9.55 11.76
CA ALA A 259 24.56 8.23 11.13
C ALA A 259 25.93 7.62 11.46
N GLU A 260 27.02 8.40 11.45
CA GLU A 260 28.35 7.91 11.85
C GLU A 260 28.43 7.52 13.32
N GLN A 261 27.87 8.36 14.21
CA GLN A 261 27.83 8.03 15.65
C GLN A 261 27.01 6.77 15.91
N ALA A 262 25.89 6.60 15.20
CA ALA A 262 25.04 5.42 15.28
C ALA A 262 25.77 4.15 14.81
N VAL A 263 26.48 4.23 13.67
CA VAL A 263 27.31 3.12 13.15
C VAL A 263 28.46 2.78 14.11
N GLY A 264 29.09 3.79 14.72
CA GLY A 264 30.12 3.58 15.74
C GLY A 264 29.59 2.80 16.95
N LEU A 265 28.49 3.27 17.54
CA LEU A 265 27.83 2.60 18.67
C LEU A 265 27.38 1.18 18.30
N TYR A 266 26.84 0.97 17.09
CA TYR A 266 26.44 -0.35 16.61
C TYR A 266 27.62 -1.34 16.56
N ARG A 267 28.79 -0.91 16.06
CA ARG A 267 29.99 -1.76 16.03
C ARG A 267 30.46 -2.16 17.43
N GLU A 268 30.36 -1.26 18.40
CA GLU A 268 30.65 -1.56 19.81
C GLU A 268 29.65 -2.58 20.38
N VAL A 269 28.35 -2.40 20.11
CA VAL A 269 27.30 -3.36 20.51
C VAL A 269 27.55 -4.75 19.91
N ALA A 270 27.94 -4.82 18.63
CA ALA A 270 28.26 -6.08 17.96
C ALA A 270 29.47 -6.78 18.61
N GLY A 271 30.47 -6.02 19.06
CA GLY A 271 31.65 -6.55 19.76
C GLY A 271 31.35 -7.07 21.18
N LEU A 272 30.24 -6.66 21.79
CA LEU A 272 29.80 -7.10 23.12
C LEU A 272 28.94 -8.37 23.10
N LEU A 273 28.56 -8.89 21.93
CA LEU A 273 27.80 -10.13 21.82
C LEU A 273 28.69 -11.35 22.17
N PRO A 274 28.25 -12.27 23.04
CA PRO A 274 29.06 -13.44 23.42
C PRO A 274 29.39 -14.35 22.23
N GLN A 275 30.68 -14.68 22.05
CA GLN A 275 31.15 -15.59 20.99
C GLN A 275 30.51 -16.99 21.02
N SER A 276 29.96 -17.43 22.16
CA SER A 276 29.30 -18.74 22.34
C SER A 276 28.00 -18.94 21.54
N ARG A 277 27.49 -17.94 20.81
CA ARG A 277 26.26 -18.07 20.00
C ARG A 277 26.51 -18.41 18.53
N LEU A 278 27.76 -18.53 18.08
CA LEU A 278 28.10 -18.58 16.65
C LEU A 278 28.17 -19.99 16.03
N SER A 279 28.08 -21.08 16.79
CA SER A 279 28.01 -22.42 16.21
C SER A 279 26.59 -22.97 16.27
N THR A 280 25.71 -22.47 15.40
CA THR A 280 24.49 -23.18 15.05
C THR A 280 24.87 -24.53 14.42
N PRO A 281 24.30 -25.66 14.87
CA PRO A 281 24.53 -26.93 14.19
C PRO A 281 24.17 -26.83 12.70
N PRO A 282 24.94 -27.44 11.78
CA PRO A 282 24.62 -27.38 10.36
C PRO A 282 23.20 -27.92 10.10
N GLY A 283 22.37 -27.13 9.41
CA GLY A 283 20.97 -27.44 9.15
C GLY A 283 19.97 -26.85 10.15
N THR A 284 20.41 -26.17 11.22
CA THR A 284 19.48 -25.39 12.06
C THR A 284 19.24 -24.01 11.47
N ARG A 285 17.97 -23.60 11.48
CA ARG A 285 17.55 -22.27 11.06
C ARG A 285 17.03 -21.51 12.27
N GLU A 286 17.41 -20.24 12.37
CA GLU A 286 16.89 -19.33 13.38
C GLU A 286 15.39 -19.11 13.11
N ILE A 287 14.56 -19.24 14.16
CA ILE A 287 13.10 -19.35 14.03
C ILE A 287 12.47 -18.01 13.64
N PHE A 288 13.00 -16.89 14.12
CA PHE A 288 12.47 -15.56 13.78
C PHE A 288 12.79 -15.21 12.33
N SER A 289 13.99 -15.52 11.86
CA SER A 289 14.43 -15.37 10.46
C SER A 289 13.54 -16.19 9.53
N PHE A 290 13.23 -17.42 9.93
CA PHE A 290 12.27 -18.26 9.19
C PHE A 290 10.86 -17.64 9.14
N TRP A 291 10.37 -17.08 10.23
CA TRP A 291 9.06 -16.41 10.26
C TRP A 291 9.04 -15.14 9.42
N THR A 292 10.04 -14.27 9.53
CA THR A 292 10.15 -13.04 8.75
C THR A 292 10.18 -13.33 7.24
N GLU A 293 10.91 -14.37 6.82
CA GLU A 293 10.93 -14.75 5.40
C GLU A 293 9.61 -15.34 4.90
N ARG A 294 8.88 -16.04 5.77
CA ARG A 294 7.60 -16.67 5.44
C ARG A 294 6.46 -15.67 5.36
N TYR A 295 6.43 -14.70 6.27
CA TYR A 295 5.32 -13.75 6.45
C TYR A 295 5.64 -12.38 5.86
N ARG A 296 5.91 -12.35 4.54
CA ARG A 296 6.15 -11.10 3.79
C ARG A 296 4.88 -10.34 3.45
N ASN A 297 3.72 -11.00 3.48
CA ASN A 297 2.43 -10.41 3.12
C ASN A 297 1.39 -10.57 4.24
N ASP A 298 0.45 -9.63 4.29
CA ASP A 298 -0.57 -9.56 5.33
C ASP A 298 -1.64 -10.63 5.16
N GLU A 299 -1.92 -11.06 3.92
CA GLU A 299 -2.81 -12.19 3.63
C GLU A 299 -2.32 -13.50 4.26
N ALA A 300 -1.03 -13.85 4.15
CA ALA A 300 -0.51 -15.07 4.77
C ALA A 300 -0.51 -14.96 6.29
N ILE A 301 -0.27 -13.76 6.84
CA ILE A 301 -0.39 -13.50 8.28
C ILE A 301 -1.84 -13.76 8.72
N ARG A 302 -2.83 -13.13 8.08
CA ARG A 302 -4.26 -13.30 8.42
C ARG A 302 -4.74 -14.74 8.28
N GLN A 303 -4.26 -15.45 7.25
CA GLN A 303 -4.58 -16.86 7.03
C GLN A 303 -3.99 -17.75 8.14
N ASP A 304 -2.70 -17.61 8.43
CA ASP A 304 -2.01 -18.47 9.39
C ASP A 304 -2.34 -18.13 10.85
N LEU A 305 -2.90 -16.94 11.16
CA LEU A 305 -3.47 -16.63 12.47
C LEU A 305 -4.60 -17.59 12.89
N SER A 306 -5.29 -18.19 11.92
CA SER A 306 -6.36 -19.17 12.15
C SER A 306 -5.91 -20.63 11.93
N SER A 307 -4.61 -20.85 11.74
CA SER A 307 -4.05 -22.18 11.46
C SER A 307 -4.24 -23.14 12.64
N SER A 308 -4.41 -24.43 12.37
CA SER A 308 -4.39 -25.47 13.40
C SER A 308 -3.00 -25.66 14.03
N ASP A 309 -1.93 -25.31 13.30
CA ASP A 309 -0.55 -25.42 13.75
C ASP A 309 -0.14 -24.23 14.65
N PRO A 310 0.24 -24.46 15.93
CA PRO A 310 0.63 -23.41 16.87
C PRO A 310 1.91 -22.66 16.47
N PHE A 311 2.83 -23.27 15.72
CA PHE A 311 4.05 -22.58 15.27
C PHE A 311 3.78 -21.63 14.10
N ARG A 312 2.79 -21.96 13.24
CA ARG A 312 2.31 -21.03 12.21
C ARG A 312 1.58 -19.86 12.83
N ARG A 313 0.70 -20.12 13.82
CA ARG A 313 0.05 -19.03 14.56
C ARG A 313 1.08 -18.15 15.27
N ALA A 314 2.08 -18.72 15.93
CA ALA A 314 3.15 -17.97 16.58
C ALA A 314 3.94 -17.07 15.63
N GLY A 315 4.32 -17.57 14.46
CA GLY A 315 5.01 -16.76 13.46
C GLY A 315 4.12 -15.66 12.88
N ALA A 316 2.85 -15.96 12.59
CA ALA A 316 1.88 -14.96 12.15
C ALA A 316 1.62 -13.89 13.22
N LEU A 317 1.58 -14.27 14.51
CA LEU A 317 1.48 -13.34 15.63
C LEU A 317 2.72 -12.45 15.72
N TYR A 318 3.91 -13.03 15.61
CA TYR A 318 5.17 -12.30 15.66
C TYR A 318 5.27 -11.25 14.55
N SER A 319 5.08 -11.67 13.30
CA SER A 319 5.16 -10.78 12.14
C SER A 319 3.99 -9.79 12.07
N GLY A 320 2.77 -10.23 12.45
CA GLY A 320 1.59 -9.37 12.46
C GLY A 320 1.63 -8.29 13.53
N ALA A 321 2.22 -8.56 14.68
CA ALA A 321 2.40 -7.59 15.75
C ALA A 321 3.40 -6.47 15.40
N GLN A 322 4.47 -6.81 14.66
CA GLN A 322 5.43 -5.81 14.17
C GLN A 322 4.81 -4.85 13.12
N ARG A 323 3.76 -5.32 12.42
CA ARG A 323 3.02 -4.57 11.39
C ARG A 323 1.73 -3.92 11.91
N ASP A 324 1.52 -3.85 13.22
CA ASP A 324 0.29 -3.34 13.86
C ASP A 324 -1.02 -4.02 13.42
N LEU A 325 -0.97 -5.20 12.80
CA LEU A 325 -2.16 -5.93 12.32
C LEU A 325 -2.97 -6.55 13.46
N ILE A 326 -2.38 -6.62 14.65
CA ILE A 326 -2.92 -7.35 15.80
C ILE A 326 -3.11 -6.36 16.95
N PRO A 327 -4.36 -6.13 17.39
CA PRO A 327 -4.63 -5.26 18.53
C PRO A 327 -3.90 -5.73 19.80
N ARG A 328 -3.37 -4.80 20.59
CA ARG A 328 -2.70 -5.08 21.88
C ARG A 328 -3.59 -5.87 22.85
N SER A 329 -4.91 -5.70 22.79
CA SER A 329 -5.88 -6.46 23.59
C SER A 329 -5.84 -7.96 23.28
N ARG A 330 -5.77 -8.32 21.99
CA ARG A 330 -5.66 -9.70 21.53
C ARG A 330 -4.33 -10.32 21.91
N MET A 331 -3.25 -9.54 21.88
CA MET A 331 -1.94 -10.02 22.35
C MET A 331 -1.91 -10.31 23.85
N ARG A 332 -2.58 -9.49 24.67
CA ARG A 332 -2.76 -9.74 26.11
C ARG A 332 -3.60 -10.97 26.41
N GLU A 333 -4.59 -11.26 25.59
CA GLU A 333 -5.37 -12.49 25.73
C GLU A 333 -4.51 -13.73 25.44
N ILE A 334 -3.69 -13.67 24.39
CA ILE A 334 -2.80 -14.76 23.98
C ILE A 334 -1.68 -14.99 24.99
N SER A 335 -1.14 -13.94 25.62
CA SER A 335 -0.12 -14.11 26.66
C SER A 335 -0.62 -14.94 27.85
N VAL A 336 -1.93 -14.92 28.12
CA VAL A 336 -2.56 -15.70 29.20
C VAL A 336 -3.03 -17.07 28.71
N ASN A 337 -3.77 -17.10 27.59
CA ASN A 337 -4.56 -18.26 27.15
C ASN A 337 -3.97 -19.01 25.94
N GLY A 338 -2.92 -18.48 25.30
CA GLY A 338 -2.31 -19.05 24.10
C GLY A 338 -1.51 -20.34 24.34
N THR A 339 -1.11 -21.00 23.25
CA THR A 339 -0.17 -22.12 23.33
C THR A 339 1.25 -21.62 23.60
N TRP A 340 2.16 -22.50 24.07
CA TRP A 340 3.52 -22.10 24.42
C TRP A 340 4.31 -21.41 23.28
N PRO A 341 4.19 -21.78 21.98
CA PRO A 341 4.88 -21.06 20.90
C PRO A 341 4.29 -19.66 20.68
N GLU A 342 2.98 -19.51 20.83
CA GLU A 342 2.30 -18.21 20.70
C GLU A 342 2.68 -17.29 21.85
N LYS A 343 2.76 -17.85 23.06
CA LYS A 343 3.27 -17.15 24.25
C LYS A 343 4.73 -16.77 24.11
N LEU A 344 5.58 -17.64 23.56
CA LEU A 344 6.98 -17.32 23.22
C LEU A 344 7.06 -16.09 22.31
N ALA A 345 6.28 -16.08 21.23
CA ALA A 345 6.25 -14.99 20.27
C ALA A 345 5.79 -13.66 20.91
N VAL A 346 4.74 -13.70 21.74
CA VAL A 346 4.24 -12.51 22.44
C VAL A 346 5.22 -12.04 23.52
N GLN A 347 5.81 -12.95 24.31
CA GLN A 347 6.80 -12.62 25.34
C GLN A 347 8.04 -11.93 24.77
N TYR A 348 8.47 -12.31 23.56
CA TYR A 348 9.57 -11.64 22.89
C TYR A 348 9.25 -10.18 22.52
N LEU A 349 7.98 -9.89 22.17
CA LEU A 349 7.55 -8.58 21.70
C LEU A 349 7.08 -7.64 22.81
N PHE A 350 6.42 -8.18 23.83
CA PHE A 350 5.83 -7.43 24.93
C PHE A 350 6.11 -8.20 26.22
N ALA A 351 6.92 -7.63 27.11
CA ALA A 351 7.18 -8.19 28.43
C ALA A 351 5.87 -8.69 29.06
N ALA A 352 5.77 -9.99 29.34
CA ALA A 352 4.54 -10.59 29.82
C ALA A 352 4.40 -10.42 31.35
N PRO A 353 3.17 -10.23 31.87
CA PRO A 353 2.91 -10.07 33.29
C PRO A 353 3.10 -11.37 34.09
N ASP A 354 3.15 -11.19 35.42
CA ASP A 354 3.46 -12.16 36.48
C ASP A 354 3.00 -13.61 36.31
N ALA A 355 3.74 -14.49 37.00
CA ALA A 355 3.77 -15.96 37.13
C ALA A 355 2.44 -16.75 37.27
N SER A 356 1.30 -16.14 36.94
CA SER A 356 -0.05 -16.70 37.03
C SER A 356 -0.54 -17.37 35.73
N ALA A 357 0.36 -17.80 34.85
CA ALA A 357 -0.01 -18.57 33.66
C ALA A 357 -0.62 -19.91 34.07
N ARG A 358 -1.95 -20.05 33.90
CA ARG A 358 -2.63 -21.34 34.07
C ARG A 358 -2.19 -22.28 32.94
N ASN A 359 -1.68 -23.46 33.34
CA ASN A 359 -1.46 -24.65 32.50
C ASN A 359 -0.32 -24.57 31.47
N GLU A 360 0.92 -24.43 31.91
CA GLU A 360 2.10 -24.65 31.05
C GLU A 360 2.94 -25.85 31.51
N HIS A 361 3.29 -26.73 30.57
CA HIS A 361 4.24 -27.84 30.78
C HIS A 361 5.68 -27.44 30.39
N VAL A 362 5.90 -26.18 30.02
CA VAL A 362 7.21 -25.63 29.60
C VAL A 362 7.77 -24.81 30.75
N PHE A 363 8.97 -25.15 31.20
CA PHE A 363 9.71 -24.35 32.17
C PHE A 363 10.56 -23.32 31.43
N TRP A 364 10.25 -22.04 31.65
CA TRP A 364 11.05 -20.92 31.18
C TRP A 364 12.33 -20.82 32.03
N LEU A 365 13.44 -21.35 31.51
CA LEU A 365 14.72 -21.46 32.24
C LEU A 365 15.34 -20.09 32.61
N ARG A 366 14.92 -19.02 31.91
CA ARG A 366 15.23 -17.63 32.24
C ARG A 366 14.04 -16.78 31.81
N PRO A 367 13.07 -16.45 32.69
CA PRO A 367 12.19 -15.32 32.42
C PRO A 367 13.10 -14.09 32.30
N GLN A 368 13.32 -13.62 31.07
CA GLN A 368 14.11 -12.41 30.91
C GLN A 368 13.18 -11.23 31.16
N ASP A 369 13.43 -10.50 32.24
CA ASP A 369 13.14 -9.07 32.31
C ASP A 369 14.00 -8.39 31.22
N ASN A 370 13.61 -8.54 29.96
CA ASN A 370 14.43 -8.15 28.82
C ASN A 370 14.19 -6.67 28.53
N VAL A 371 14.77 -5.81 29.37
CA VAL A 371 14.94 -4.38 29.06
C VAL A 371 15.40 -4.18 27.60
N VAL A 372 16.16 -5.13 27.05
CA VAL A 372 16.50 -5.26 25.63
C VAL A 372 15.29 -5.27 24.68
N ALA A 373 14.27 -6.12 24.88
CA ALA A 373 13.10 -6.13 23.99
C ALA A 373 12.26 -4.87 24.13
N GLY A 374 12.16 -4.33 25.35
CA GLY A 374 11.58 -2.99 25.56
C GLY A 374 12.28 -1.94 24.70
N ILE A 375 13.61 -1.90 24.74
CA ILE A 375 14.42 -1.01 23.89
C ILE A 375 14.21 -1.28 22.39
N LEU A 376 14.25 -2.55 21.94
CA LEU A 376 14.11 -2.92 20.52
C LEU A 376 12.72 -2.66 19.94
N SER A 377 11.68 -2.71 20.76
CA SER A 377 10.29 -2.48 20.35
C SER A 377 9.89 -1.00 20.37
N MET A 378 10.73 -0.13 20.94
CA MET A 378 10.43 1.30 21.08
C MET A 378 10.36 1.98 19.71
N ARG A 379 9.28 2.74 19.46
CA ARG A 379 9.14 3.56 18.25
C ARG A 379 9.92 4.85 18.37
N LEU A 380 10.52 5.28 17.26
CA LEU A 380 11.15 6.59 17.13
C LEU A 380 10.11 7.61 16.61
N PRO A 381 10.13 8.87 17.06
CA PRO A 381 10.59 9.30 18.37
C PRO A 381 9.64 8.73 19.44
N GLY A 382 10.21 8.16 20.50
CA GLY A 382 9.46 7.76 21.67
C GLY A 382 9.40 8.90 22.69
N SER A 383 8.81 8.68 23.87
CA SER A 383 8.79 9.71 24.91
C SER A 383 10.07 9.72 25.74
N LEU A 384 10.47 10.91 26.23
CA LEU A 384 11.62 11.06 27.13
C LEU A 384 11.42 10.28 28.44
N GLU A 385 10.17 10.17 28.90
CA GLU A 385 9.79 9.42 30.09
C GLU A 385 10.02 7.92 29.94
N GLU A 386 9.69 7.35 28.78
CA GLU A 386 9.92 5.94 28.49
C GLU A 386 11.41 5.62 28.46
N SER A 387 12.22 6.47 27.84
CA SER A 387 13.69 6.32 27.84
C SER A 387 14.25 6.44 29.26
N SER A 388 13.73 7.35 30.08
CA SER A 388 14.14 7.52 31.49
C SER A 388 13.76 6.32 32.35
N ARG A 389 12.56 5.77 32.17
CA ARG A 389 12.12 4.52 32.83
C ARG A 389 13.02 3.34 32.44
N LEU A 390 13.46 3.25 31.19
CA LEU A 390 14.40 2.23 30.74
C LEU A 390 15.79 2.42 31.38
N VAL A 391 16.26 3.66 31.55
CA VAL A 391 17.50 3.96 32.30
C VAL A 391 17.40 3.44 33.73
N ASP A 392 16.29 3.72 34.43
CA ASP A 392 16.09 3.28 35.82
C ASP A 392 16.03 1.75 35.93
N GLN A 393 15.35 1.10 35.00
CA GLN A 393 15.29 -0.37 34.92
C GLN A 393 16.66 -1.00 34.66
N LEU A 394 17.52 -0.37 33.85
CA LEU A 394 18.89 -0.83 33.62
C LEU A 394 19.79 -0.69 34.85
N HIS A 395 19.59 0.33 35.68
CA HIS A 395 20.34 0.50 36.93
C HIS A 395 19.97 -0.56 37.97
N ASN A 396 18.72 -1.02 37.95
CA ASN A 396 18.20 -2.02 38.89
C ASN A 396 18.48 -3.48 38.46
N ALA A 397 18.89 -3.73 37.21
CA ALA A 397 19.18 -5.06 36.69
C ALA A 397 20.59 -5.56 37.11
N SER A 398 20.69 -6.80 37.61
CA SER A 398 21.95 -7.40 38.07
C SER A 398 22.68 -8.20 36.96
N GLY A 399 23.95 -7.87 36.72
CA GLY A 399 24.86 -8.63 35.81
C GLY A 399 25.76 -7.72 34.95
N GLN A 400 27.09 -7.72 35.20
CA GLN A 400 28.04 -6.74 34.65
C GLN A 400 28.24 -6.77 33.12
N ASP A 401 28.30 -7.96 32.49
CA ASP A 401 28.58 -8.07 31.04
C ASP A 401 27.36 -7.73 30.17
N ASP A 402 26.16 -8.16 30.60
CA ASP A 402 24.89 -7.83 29.93
C ASP A 402 24.54 -6.33 30.06
N GLN A 403 25.03 -5.67 31.11
CA GLN A 403 24.72 -4.27 31.41
C GLN A 403 25.39 -3.31 30.40
N GLN A 404 26.63 -3.59 29.98
CA GLN A 404 27.31 -2.77 28.97
C GLN A 404 26.60 -2.84 27.61
N TYR A 405 26.20 -4.06 27.19
CA TYR A 405 25.43 -4.26 25.96
C TYR A 405 24.12 -3.46 25.98
N ARG A 406 23.34 -3.59 27.05
CA ARG A 406 22.05 -2.89 27.20
C ARG A 406 22.21 -1.37 27.25
N HIS A 407 23.24 -0.90 27.95
CA HIS A 407 23.53 0.53 28.05
C HIS A 407 23.90 1.13 26.69
N LYS A 408 24.72 0.43 25.90
CA LYS A 408 25.09 0.86 24.54
C LYS A 408 23.89 0.84 23.58
N LEU A 409 23.04 -0.16 23.70
CA LEU A 409 21.78 -0.24 22.95
C LEU A 409 20.85 0.95 23.27
N LEU A 410 20.73 1.32 24.55
CA LEU A 410 19.97 2.49 24.98
C LEU A 410 20.60 3.82 24.55
N GLN A 411 21.94 3.94 24.60
CA GLN A 411 22.65 5.11 24.08
C GLN A 411 22.36 5.34 22.60
N LEU A 412 22.33 4.26 21.80
CA LEU A 412 22.01 4.32 20.39
C LEU A 412 20.55 4.76 20.14
N LEU A 413 19.60 4.22 20.91
CA LEU A 413 18.21 4.65 20.87
C LEU A 413 18.06 6.14 21.20
N MET A 414 18.69 6.60 22.29
CA MET A 414 18.64 8.00 22.72
C MET A 414 19.29 8.95 21.72
N LEU A 415 20.38 8.53 21.05
CA LEU A 415 21.02 9.31 19.99
C LEU A 415 20.04 9.62 18.85
N LEU A 416 19.30 8.60 18.38
CA LEU A 416 18.33 8.76 17.30
C LEU A 416 17.13 9.60 17.76
N GLN A 417 16.58 9.32 18.95
CA GLN A 417 15.49 10.11 19.53
C GLN A 417 15.85 11.58 19.68
N GLY A 418 17.06 11.86 20.19
CA GLY A 418 17.55 13.22 20.39
C GLY A 418 17.67 14.03 19.10
N TYR A 419 17.88 13.38 17.94
CA TYR A 419 17.85 14.07 16.65
C TYR A 419 16.43 14.49 16.25
N PHE A 420 15.46 13.58 16.37
CA PHE A 420 14.07 13.87 16.01
C PHE A 420 13.39 14.85 16.97
N LEU A 421 13.76 14.83 18.25
CA LEU A 421 13.23 15.74 19.26
C LEU A 421 13.91 17.11 19.28
N ARG A 422 15.02 17.32 18.54
CA ARG A 422 15.83 18.56 18.57
C ARG A 422 15.14 19.81 17.99
N GLY A 423 13.86 19.74 17.67
CA GLY A 423 13.00 20.88 17.32
C GLY A 423 11.72 21.01 18.18
N LEU A 424 11.47 20.10 19.12
CA LEU A 424 10.34 20.15 20.03
C LEU A 424 10.85 20.61 21.39
N ILE A 425 10.64 21.88 21.73
CA ILE A 425 10.46 22.24 23.14
C ILE A 425 9.16 21.54 23.54
N THR A 426 9.26 20.37 24.17
CA THR A 426 8.11 19.74 24.83
C THR A 426 7.80 20.58 26.07
N VAL A 427 7.13 21.72 25.87
CA VAL A 427 6.12 22.14 26.85
C VAL A 427 5.02 21.10 26.67
N ASP A 428 4.71 20.41 27.75
CA ASP A 428 3.61 19.45 27.80
C ASP A 428 2.39 20.07 27.11
N GLY A 429 2.00 19.50 25.97
CA GLY A 429 0.90 19.99 25.15
C GLY A 429 -0.46 19.60 25.72
N SER A 430 -0.57 19.40 27.04
CA SER A 430 -1.85 19.36 27.72
C SER A 430 -2.17 20.78 28.18
N ASP A 431 -2.70 21.58 27.26
CA ASP A 431 -3.41 22.82 27.59
C ASP A 431 -4.80 22.52 28.21
N ASP A 432 -5.17 21.23 28.34
CA ASP A 432 -6.33 20.82 29.08
C ASP A 432 -6.00 20.75 30.58
N ALA A 433 -6.30 21.85 31.27
CA ALA A 433 -6.47 21.90 32.71
C ALA A 433 -7.60 20.93 33.15
N THR A 434 -7.30 19.64 33.26
CA THR A 434 -8.28 18.60 33.64
C THR A 434 -8.52 18.50 35.14
N GLU A 435 -7.76 19.23 35.96
CA GLU A 435 -8.06 19.37 37.39
C GLU A 435 -9.11 20.47 37.61
N SER A 436 -10.19 20.15 38.32
CA SER A 436 -11.32 21.04 38.64
C SER A 436 -10.95 22.31 39.41
N ASN A 437 -9.67 22.47 39.77
CA ASN A 437 -9.14 23.52 40.63
C ASN A 437 -8.06 24.37 39.93
N ALA A 438 -7.75 24.08 38.66
CA ALA A 438 -6.78 24.84 37.89
C ALA A 438 -7.41 26.16 37.38
N VAL A 439 -6.68 27.25 37.52
CA VAL A 439 -7.09 28.60 37.08
C VAL A 439 -6.15 29.02 35.95
N GLU A 440 -6.72 29.50 34.83
CA GLU A 440 -5.95 29.99 33.69
C GLU A 440 -5.04 31.15 34.12
N ALA A 441 -3.80 31.17 33.62
CA ALA A 441 -2.79 32.16 34.04
C ALA A 441 -3.21 33.61 33.74
N GLU A 442 -4.15 33.83 32.81
CA GLU A 442 -4.73 35.14 32.51
C GLU A 442 -5.76 35.62 33.56
N ASP A 443 -6.30 34.70 34.37
CA ASP A 443 -7.28 34.99 35.41
C ASP A 443 -6.64 35.26 36.79
N VAL A 444 -5.36 34.97 36.97
CA VAL A 444 -4.64 35.20 38.23
C VAL A 444 -4.00 36.59 38.23
N LYS A 445 -4.73 37.58 38.76
CA LYS A 445 -4.30 39.00 38.77
C LYS A 445 -3.24 39.36 39.81
N ASP A 446 -2.84 38.44 40.69
CA ASP A 446 -1.99 38.75 41.86
C ASP A 446 -0.75 37.85 41.99
N VAL A 447 -0.12 37.45 40.88
CA VAL A 447 1.22 36.81 40.92
C VAL A 447 2.24 37.76 40.29
N GLU A 448 3.18 38.25 41.11
CA GLU A 448 4.41 38.86 40.60
C GLU A 448 5.30 37.75 40.02
N TRP A 449 5.60 37.84 38.72
CA TRP A 449 6.46 36.92 37.97
C TRP A 449 7.94 37.24 38.11
#